data_AF-A0A1V0M626-F1
#
_entry.id   AF-A0A1V0M626-F1
#
_cell.length_a   1.000
_cell.length_b   1.000
_cell.length_c   1.000
_cell.angle_alpha   90.00
_cell.angle_beta   90.00
_cell.angle_gamma   90.00
#
_symmetry.space_group_name_H-M   'P 1'
#
loop_
_entity.id
_entity.type
_entity.pdbx_description
1 polymer ?
#
loop_
_entity_poly.entity_id
_entity_poly.type
_entity_poly.pdbx_seq_one_letter_code
_entity_poly.pdbx_strand_id
1 'polypeptide(L)' 'MSKAVQGWYRSRPGIYQHETGARIWSHTAPSKAGNQALQWEVRLSDGSRQSGFKSMSDAMRLAQEFDPEIRRF' A
#
# COMPACT_ATOMS: atom_id res chain seq x y z
N MET A 1 -12.26 9.55 15.48
CA MET A 1 -12.56 8.20 14.96
C MET A 1 -11.63 7.92 13.80
N SER A 2 -10.61 7.10 14.01
CA SER A 2 -9.68 6.69 12.96
C SER A 2 -10.47 5.87 11.95
N LYS A 3 -10.78 6.43 10.77
CA LYS A 3 -11.36 5.68 9.65
C LYS A 3 -10.42 4.50 9.42
N ALA A 4 -10.82 3.30 9.87
CA ALA A 4 -10.31 2.08 9.29
C ALA A 4 -10.51 2.27 7.79
N VAL A 5 -9.41 2.24 7.01
CA VAL A 5 -9.53 2.42 5.58
C VAL A 5 -10.43 1.28 5.10
N GLN A 6 -11.64 1.64 4.72
CA GLN A 6 -12.74 0.72 4.45
C GLN A 6 -12.26 -0.33 3.44
N GLY A 7 -12.55 -1.60 3.67
CA GLY A 7 -12.15 -2.71 2.79
C GLY A 7 -10.70 -3.19 2.87
N TRP A 8 -9.81 -2.58 3.68
CA TRP A 8 -8.45 -3.10 3.89
C TRP A 8 -8.39 -4.11 5.02
N TYR A 9 -7.79 -5.27 4.73
CA TYR A 9 -7.51 -6.30 5.72
C TYR A 9 -6.04 -6.73 5.66
N ARG A 10 -5.52 -7.16 6.80
CA ARG A 10 -4.16 -7.71 6.88
C ARG A 10 -4.21 -9.17 6.45
N SER A 11 -3.61 -9.49 5.30
CA SER A 11 -3.56 -10.87 4.80
C SER A 11 -2.40 -11.65 5.41
N ARG A 12 -1.25 -11.00 5.65
CA ARG A 12 -0.06 -11.56 6.31
C ARG A 12 0.69 -10.47 7.08
N PRO A 13 1.65 -10.82 7.96
CA PRO A 13 2.55 -9.82 8.52
C PRO A 13 3.25 -9.01 7.42
N GLY A 14 3.09 -7.68 7.48
CA GLY A 14 3.64 -6.77 6.48
C GLY A 14 2.92 -6.77 5.13
N ILE A 15 1.75 -7.41 4.99
CA ILE A 15 0.95 -7.43 3.76
C ILE A 15 -0.51 -7.10 4.07
N TYR A 16 -1.03 -6.09 3.39
CA TYR A 16 -2.42 -5.65 3.43
C TYR A 16 -3.05 -5.80 2.07
N GLN A 17 -4.32 -6.18 2.03
CA GLN A 17 -5.07 -6.38 0.81
C GLN A 17 -6.42 -5.68 0.92
N HIS A 18 -6.88 -5.14 -0.18
CA HIS A 18 -8.20 -4.54 -0.32
C HIS A 18 -9.14 -5.52 -1.03
N GLU A 19 -10.44 -5.41 -0.75
CA GLU A 19 -11.49 -6.22 -1.37
C GLU A 19 -11.53 -6.05 -2.90
N THR A 20 -11.14 -4.89 -3.41
CA THR A 20 -11.05 -4.60 -4.86
C THR A 20 -9.84 -5.23 -5.56
N GLY A 21 -8.99 -5.94 -4.81
CA GLY A 21 -7.79 -6.59 -5.34
C GLY A 21 -6.49 -5.80 -5.19
N ALA A 22 -6.55 -4.54 -4.74
CA ALA A 22 -5.34 -3.78 -4.42
C ALA A 22 -4.57 -4.43 -3.26
N ARG A 23 -3.24 -4.32 -3.27
CA ARG A 23 -2.37 -4.93 -2.26
C ARG A 23 -1.23 -4.00 -1.90
N ILE A 24 -0.89 -3.95 -0.62
CA ILE A 24 0.22 -3.18 -0.07
C ILE A 24 1.11 -4.13 0.71
N TRP A 25 2.42 -4.00 0.56
CA TRP A 25 3.37 -4.78 1.35
C TRP A 25 4.63 -4.00 1.68
N SER A 26 5.26 -4.39 2.78
CA SER A 26 6.56 -3.86 3.19
C SER A 26 7.68 -4.80 2.78
N HIS A 27 8.81 -4.23 2.37
CA HIS A 27 10.04 -4.97 2.10
C HIS A 27 11.24 -4.08 2.45
N THR A 28 12.38 -4.70 2.72
CA THR A 28 13.62 -3.97 2.93
C THR A 28 14.29 -3.74 1.59
N ALA A 29 14.60 -2.48 1.27
CA ALA A 29 15.27 -2.11 0.04
C ALA A 29 16.39 -1.09 0.31
N PRO A 30 17.45 -1.05 -0.52
CA PRO A 30 18.46 -0.01 -0.44
C PRO A 30 17.79 1.37 -0.57
N SER A 31 18.08 2.25 0.39
CA SER A 31 17.72 3.66 0.31
C SER A 31 18.72 4.41 -0.57
N LYS A 32 18.36 5.63 -1.00
CA LYS A 32 19.29 6.53 -1.72
C LYS A 32 20.58 6.83 -0.95
N ALA A 33 20.58 6.64 0.37
CA ALA A 33 21.74 6.81 1.24
C ALA A 33 22.59 5.53 1.39
N GLY A 34 22.32 4.46 0.62
CA GLY A 34 23.06 3.20 0.65
C GLY A 34 22.69 2.25 1.78
N ASN A 35 21.92 2.70 2.78
CA ASN A 35 21.45 1.85 3.89
C ASN A 35 20.19 1.07 3.50
N GLN A 36 20.04 -0.13 4.04
CA GLN A 36 18.79 -0.88 3.98
C GLN A 36 17.71 -0.18 4.80
N ALA A 37 16.60 0.19 4.15
CA ALA A 37 15.47 0.84 4.78
C ALA A 37 14.19 0.05 4.52
N LEU A 38 13.30 0.04 5.51
CA LEU A 38 11.94 -0.45 5.32
C LEU A 38 11.23 0.47 4.32
N GLN A 39 10.71 -0.11 3.25
CA GLN A 39 9.91 0.57 2.25
C GLN A 39 8.58 -0.15 2.08
N TRP A 40 7.58 0.61 1.68
CA TRP A 40 6.26 0.11 1.35
C TRP A 40 6.03 0.22 -0.16
N GLU A 41 5.32 -0.75 -0.70
CA GLU A 41 4.89 -0.80 -2.09
C GLU A 41 3.39 -1.05 -2.15
N VAL A 42 2.78 -0.55 -3.20
CA VAL A 42 1.36 -0.74 -3.52
C VAL A 42 1.22 -1.25 -4.93
N ARG A 43 0.33 -2.22 -5.10
CA ARG A 43 -0.25 -2.64 -6.37
C ARG A 43 -1.73 -2.29 -6.35
N LEU A 44 -2.17 -1.48 -7.30
CA LEU A 44 -3.57 -1.12 -7.48
C LEU A 44 -4.34 -2.25 -8.17
N SER A 45 -5.66 -2.15 -8.18
CA SER A 45 -6.59 -3.13 -8.78
C SER A 45 -6.35 -3.32 -10.29
N ASP A 46 -5.97 -2.26 -10.99
CA ASP A 46 -5.61 -2.25 -12.43
C ASP A 46 -4.26 -2.92 -12.73
N GLY A 47 -3.50 -3.32 -11.70
CA GLY A 47 -2.17 -3.90 -11.82
C GLY A 47 -1.01 -2.90 -11.76
N SER A 48 -1.28 -1.59 -11.75
CA SER A 48 -0.27 -0.54 -11.59
C SER A 48 0.46 -0.69 -10.26
N ARG A 49 1.78 -0.51 -10.27
CA ARG A 49 2.63 -0.66 -9.07
C ARG A 49 3.41 0.61 -8.79
N GLN A 50 3.42 1.01 -7.53
CA GLN A 50 4.26 2.10 -7.04
C GLN A 50 5.03 1.65 -5.79
N SER A 51 6.26 2.13 -5.64
CA SER A 51 7.18 1.73 -4.59
C SER A 51 7.89 2.94 -3.97
N GLY A 52 8.61 2.69 -2.87
CA GLY A 52 9.41 3.72 -2.20
C GLY A 52 8.65 4.54 -1.16
N PHE A 53 7.46 4.09 -0.74
CA PHE A 53 6.72 4.75 0.34
C PHE A 53 7.43 4.54 1.67
N LYS A 54 7.55 5.63 2.46
CA LYS A 54 8.19 5.59 3.78
C LYS A 54 7.29 4.97 4.86
N SER A 55 5.98 4.90 4.60
CA SER A 55 5.00 4.35 5.52
C SER A 55 3.88 3.60 4.80
N MET A 56 3.27 2.65 5.51
CA MET A 56 2.05 1.95 5.08
C MET A 56 0.93 2.94 4.75
N SER A 57 0.76 3.98 5.57
CA SER A 57 -0.30 4.97 5.41
C SER A 57 -0.17 5.77 4.12
N ASP A 58 1.06 6.06 3.68
CA ASP A 58 1.29 6.75 2.40
C ASP A 58 0.92 5.87 1.21
N ALA A 59 1.29 4.58 1.25
CA ALA A 59 0.90 3.61 0.24
C ALA A 59 -0.62 3.42 0.20
N MET A 60 -1.29 3.38 1.36
CA MET A 60 -2.75 3.29 1.47
C MET A 60 -3.46 4.53 0.95
N ARG A 61 -2.92 5.72 1.24
CA ARG A 61 -3.45 6.99 0.75
C ARG A 61 -3.39 7.04 -0.77
N LEU A 62 -2.25 6.64 -1.35
CA LEU A 62 -2.10 6.56 -2.79
C LEU A 62 -3.13 5.60 -3.41
N ALA A 63 -3.31 4.42 -2.82
CA ALA A 63 -4.33 3.49 -3.29
C ALA A 63 -5.73 4.11 -3.27
N GLN A 64 -6.12 4.79 -2.19
CA GLN A 64 -7.42 5.45 -2.08
C GLN A 64 -7.60 6.60 -3.09
N GLU A 65 -6.53 7.30 -3.45
CA GLU A 65 -6.59 8.45 -4.34
C GLU A 65 -6.64 8.04 -5.81
N PHE A 66 -5.88 7.01 -6.18
CA PHE A 66 -5.62 6.64 -7.57
C PHE A 66 -6.27 5.34 -8.02
N ASP A 67 -6.72 4.46 -7.12
CA ASP A 67 -7.46 3.26 -7.50
C ASP A 67 -8.96 3.58 -7.66
N PRO A 68 -9.50 3.58 -8.88
CA PRO A 68 -10.90 3.92 -9.11
C PRO A 68 -11.85 2.91 -8.46
N GLU A 69 -11.44 1.64 -8.30
CA GLU A 69 -12.28 0.62 -7.68
C GLU A 69 -12.37 0.83 -6.16
N ILE A 70 -11.28 1.26 -5.51
CA ILE A 70 -11.30 1.61 -4.08
C ILE A 70 -12.19 2.85 -3.85
N ARG A 71 -12.14 3.83 -4.76
CA ARG A 71 -12.94 5.06 -4.64
C ARG A 71 -14.44 4.85 -4.80
N ARG A 72 -14.85 3.73 -5.39
CA ARG A 72 -16.25 3.34 -5.55
C ARG A 72 -16.81 2.56 -4.36
N PHE A 73 -15.94 2.17 -3.43
CA PHE A 73 -16.23 1.36 -2.25
C PHE A 73 -16.48 2.23 -1.01
#